data_AF-A0A7J8LRN0-F1
#
_entry.id   AF-A0A7J8LRN0-F1
#
_cell.length_a   1.000
_cell.length_b   1.000
_cell.length_c   1.000
_cell.angle_alpha   90.00
_cell.angle_beta   90.00
_cell.angle_gamma   90.00
#
_symmetry.space_group_name_H-M   'P 1'
#
loop_
_entity.id
_entity.type
_entity.pdbx_description
1 polymer ?
#
loop_
_entity_poly.entity_id
_entity_poly.type
_entity_poly.pdbx_seq_one_letter_code
_entity_poly.pdbx_strand_id
1 'polypeptide(L)'
;LGVDTIPVLIGPVSYLLLSKPAKGVEKTFSLLSLLPKILPIYKEVIAELKAAGALWIQFDEPTLVLDLDSHQLQAFTAAYAELETTLSGLNVLIETYFADLTAEAYKTLTELKGVTAYGLDLVRGTQTIDLIKSNFPKGKYLFAGVVDGRNIWANDLASSLSTLQALEAVVGKDKLVVSTSCSLLHTAVDLVNETKLDDEIKSWLAFAAQKVVEVNAIAKALAGQKDEAFFTANASAQASRKSSPRVTNEAVQKAAAALKGSDHRRATNVTARLDSQQKKLNLPVLPTTTIGSFPQTLELRRVRREYKANKISEDDYVKAIKEEIKKVVDLQEELDIDVLVHGEPERNDMVEYFGEQLSGFAFTVNGWVQSYGSRCVKPPIIYGDVSRPKPMTVFWSSIAQSMTKRPMKGMLTGP
;
A
#
# COMPACT_ATOMS: atom_id res chain seq x y z
N LEU A 1 -10.57 -25.46 -18.14
CA LEU A 1 -11.34 -24.32 -17.57
C LEU A 1 -11.87 -23.37 -18.64
N GLY A 2 -11.31 -23.34 -19.85
CA GLY A 2 -11.85 -22.50 -20.95
C GLY A 2 -11.70 -21.00 -20.70
N VAL A 3 -10.64 -20.61 -19.98
CA VAL A 3 -10.34 -19.23 -19.62
C VAL A 3 -8.99 -18.89 -20.22
N ASP A 4 -8.97 -17.95 -21.15
CA ASP A 4 -7.74 -17.38 -21.67
C ASP A 4 -7.17 -16.40 -20.64
N THR A 5 -5.86 -16.47 -20.43
CA THR A 5 -5.15 -15.66 -19.44
C THR A 5 -3.99 -14.91 -20.08
N ILE A 6 -3.65 -13.75 -19.52
CA ILE A 6 -2.42 -13.02 -19.84
C ILE A 6 -1.36 -13.41 -18.81
N PRO A 7 -0.29 -14.14 -19.17
CA PRO A 7 0.83 -14.38 -18.27
C PRO A 7 1.50 -13.05 -17.90
N VAL A 8 1.79 -12.85 -16.62
CA VAL A 8 2.44 -11.65 -16.09
C VAL A 8 3.84 -12.01 -15.61
N LEU A 9 4.85 -11.30 -16.09
CA LEU A 9 6.25 -11.42 -15.68
C LEU A 9 6.76 -10.04 -15.25
N ILE A 10 7.64 -9.99 -14.23
CA ILE A 10 8.45 -8.78 -14.05
C ILE A 10 9.38 -8.66 -15.26
N GLY A 11 9.41 -7.50 -15.88
CA GLY A 11 10.25 -7.22 -17.05
C GLY A 11 11.75 -7.30 -16.71
N PRO A 12 12.60 -7.63 -17.70
CA PRO A 12 14.00 -7.95 -17.48
C PRO A 12 14.79 -6.77 -16.89
N VAL A 13 14.42 -5.54 -17.22
CA VAL A 13 15.15 -4.35 -16.75
C VAL A 13 14.74 -4.01 -15.32
N SER A 14 13.43 -3.97 -15.01
CA SER A 14 12.95 -3.79 -13.64
C SER A 14 13.46 -4.89 -12.71
N TYR A 15 13.49 -6.15 -13.16
CA TYR A 15 14.05 -7.25 -12.38
C TYR A 15 15.50 -6.98 -11.95
N LEU A 16 16.35 -6.52 -12.87
CA LEU A 16 17.74 -6.22 -12.57
C LEU A 16 17.89 -4.93 -11.74
N LEU A 17 17.10 -3.89 -12.00
CA LEU A 17 17.13 -2.65 -11.22
C LEU A 17 16.66 -2.85 -9.76
N LEU A 18 15.74 -3.78 -9.52
CA LEU A 18 15.24 -4.14 -8.19
C LEU A 18 16.09 -5.23 -7.49
N SER A 19 17.08 -5.79 -8.20
CA SER A 19 18.01 -6.76 -7.63
C SER A 19 19.10 -6.08 -6.78
N LYS A 20 19.95 -6.87 -6.13
CA LYS A 20 21.13 -6.38 -5.41
C LYS A 20 22.34 -7.30 -5.62
N PRO A 21 23.57 -6.77 -5.60
CA PRO A 21 24.76 -7.61 -5.60
C PRO A 21 24.76 -8.58 -4.42
N ALA A 22 25.21 -9.81 -4.65
CA ALA A 22 25.37 -10.80 -3.60
C ALA A 22 26.45 -10.36 -2.58
N LYS A 23 26.44 -10.96 -1.39
CA LYS A 23 27.47 -10.70 -0.37
C LYS A 23 28.85 -11.02 -0.95
N GLY A 24 29.78 -10.06 -0.86
CA GLY A 24 31.14 -10.19 -1.39
C GLY A 24 31.33 -9.66 -2.82
N VAL A 25 30.25 -9.29 -3.52
CA VAL A 25 30.33 -8.56 -4.79
C VAL A 25 30.50 -7.06 -4.51
N GLU A 26 31.32 -6.38 -5.31
CA GLU A 26 31.52 -4.94 -5.20
C GLU A 26 30.20 -4.18 -5.37
N LYS A 27 29.98 -3.16 -4.54
CA LYS A 27 28.75 -2.33 -4.61
C LYS A 27 28.64 -1.51 -5.90
N THR A 28 29.77 -1.29 -6.56
CA THR A 28 29.90 -0.60 -7.86
C THR A 28 29.51 -1.50 -9.03
N PHE A 29 29.25 -2.80 -8.80
CA PHE A 29 28.81 -3.72 -9.84
C PHE A 29 27.48 -3.27 -10.45
N SER A 30 27.49 -2.98 -11.75
CA SER A 30 26.27 -2.63 -12.49
C SER A 30 25.42 -3.87 -12.72
N LEU A 31 24.25 -3.94 -12.07
CA LEU A 31 23.30 -5.03 -12.25
C LEU A 31 22.80 -5.14 -13.70
N LEU A 32 22.66 -3.99 -14.38
CA LEU A 32 22.27 -3.94 -15.79
C LEU A 32 23.31 -4.57 -16.72
N SER A 33 24.57 -4.74 -16.30
CA SER A 33 25.56 -5.50 -17.07
C SER A 33 25.20 -6.97 -17.24
N LEU A 34 24.26 -7.50 -16.44
CA LEU A 34 23.73 -8.86 -16.55
C LEU A 34 22.60 -8.99 -17.57
N LEU A 35 22.15 -7.88 -18.18
CA LEU A 35 21.05 -7.89 -19.15
C LEU A 35 21.30 -8.88 -20.32
N PRO A 36 22.50 -8.93 -20.95
CA PRO A 36 22.78 -9.92 -22.00
C PRO A 36 22.71 -11.38 -21.54
N LYS A 37 22.85 -11.64 -20.23
CA LYS A 37 22.80 -13.00 -19.66
C LYS A 37 21.38 -13.43 -19.30
N ILE A 38 20.51 -12.50 -18.93
CA ILE A 38 19.14 -12.82 -18.53
C ILE A 38 18.17 -12.85 -19.70
N LEU A 39 18.39 -12.04 -20.74
CA LEU A 39 17.53 -12.00 -21.92
C LEU A 39 17.36 -13.36 -22.63
N PRO A 40 18.39 -14.22 -22.77
CA PRO A 40 18.21 -15.58 -23.30
C PRO A 40 17.16 -16.40 -22.53
N ILE A 41 17.11 -16.25 -21.20
CA ILE A 41 16.13 -16.95 -20.35
C ILE A 41 14.72 -16.39 -20.57
N TYR A 42 14.58 -15.06 -20.70
CA TYR A 42 13.30 -14.46 -21.09
C TYR A 42 12.85 -14.98 -22.46
N LYS A 43 13.75 -15.11 -23.44
CA LYS A 43 13.42 -15.66 -24.76
C LYS A 43 12.90 -17.09 -24.68
N GLU A 44 13.52 -17.94 -23.86
CA GLU A 44 13.09 -19.31 -23.61
C GLU A 44 11.68 -19.35 -23.02
N VAL A 45 11.43 -18.61 -21.93
CA VAL A 45 10.11 -18.53 -21.29
C VAL A 45 9.03 -18.00 -22.26
N ILE A 46 9.33 -16.97 -23.05
CA ILE A 46 8.41 -16.43 -24.05
C ILE A 46 8.06 -17.50 -25.11
N ALA A 47 9.05 -18.25 -25.58
CA ALA A 47 8.83 -19.31 -26.57
C ALA A 47 7.97 -20.44 -26.00
N GLU A 48 8.19 -20.84 -24.75
CA GLU A 48 7.37 -21.83 -24.05
C GLU A 48 5.93 -21.36 -23.85
N LEU A 49 5.72 -20.09 -23.44
CA LEU A 49 4.38 -19.52 -23.29
C LEU A 49 3.62 -19.48 -24.63
N LYS A 50 4.30 -19.12 -25.73
CA LYS A 50 3.73 -19.22 -27.08
C LYS A 50 3.34 -20.64 -27.44
N ALA A 51 4.23 -21.61 -27.21
CA ALA A 51 3.97 -23.01 -27.49
C ALA A 51 2.80 -23.56 -26.67
N ALA A 52 2.60 -23.04 -25.45
CA ALA A 52 1.44 -23.33 -24.61
C ALA A 52 0.14 -22.64 -25.06
N GLY A 53 0.20 -21.76 -26.06
CA GLY A 53 -0.97 -21.10 -26.66
C GLY A 53 -1.23 -19.67 -26.17
N ALA A 54 -0.30 -19.05 -25.44
CA ALA A 54 -0.47 -17.65 -25.04
C ALA A 54 -0.55 -16.72 -26.27
N LEU A 55 -1.56 -15.86 -26.30
CA LEU A 55 -1.75 -14.82 -27.32
C LEU A 55 -1.28 -13.44 -26.84
N TRP A 56 -1.21 -13.28 -25.52
CA TRP A 56 -0.80 -12.07 -24.84
C TRP A 56 0.31 -12.41 -23.83
N ILE A 57 1.14 -11.43 -23.54
CA ILE A 57 2.07 -11.46 -22.41
C ILE A 57 2.17 -10.05 -21.82
N GLN A 58 2.22 -9.96 -20.50
CA GLN A 58 2.45 -8.72 -19.77
C GLN A 58 3.83 -8.75 -19.13
N PHE A 59 4.61 -7.70 -19.39
CA PHE A 59 5.81 -7.39 -18.64
C PHE A 59 5.56 -6.19 -17.75
N ASP A 60 5.67 -6.41 -16.44
CA ASP A 60 5.65 -5.34 -15.45
C ASP A 60 7.02 -4.65 -15.47
N GLU A 61 7.05 -3.40 -15.93
CA GLU A 61 8.24 -2.55 -15.88
C GLU A 61 8.04 -1.34 -14.94
N PRO A 62 7.69 -1.56 -13.66
CA PRO A 62 7.29 -0.48 -12.77
C PRO A 62 8.43 0.48 -12.43
N THR A 63 9.71 0.10 -12.63
CA THR A 63 10.81 1.02 -12.35
C THR A 63 10.86 2.21 -13.31
N LEU A 64 10.11 2.17 -14.42
CA LEU A 64 9.98 3.32 -15.34
C LEU A 64 9.35 4.56 -14.68
N VAL A 65 8.66 4.40 -13.54
CA VAL A 65 8.11 5.52 -12.76
C VAL A 65 9.11 6.13 -11.76
N LEU A 66 10.33 5.58 -11.68
CA LEU A 66 11.40 6.10 -10.83
C LEU A 66 12.21 7.18 -11.56
N ASP A 67 13.00 7.93 -10.80
CA ASP A 67 14.04 8.78 -11.36
C ASP A 67 15.15 7.90 -11.94
N LEU A 68 15.18 7.81 -13.27
CA LEU A 68 16.13 6.97 -14.02
C LEU A 68 17.12 7.83 -14.82
N ASP A 69 18.39 7.48 -14.73
CA ASP A 69 19.43 8.04 -15.58
C ASP A 69 19.28 7.56 -17.03
N SER A 70 19.86 8.33 -17.97
CA SER A 70 19.78 8.01 -19.41
C SER A 70 20.26 6.60 -19.75
N HIS A 71 21.31 6.10 -19.11
CA HIS A 71 21.82 4.75 -19.35
C HIS A 71 20.84 3.65 -18.88
N GLN A 72 20.02 3.92 -17.86
CA GLN A 72 18.99 2.99 -17.39
C GLN A 72 17.81 2.96 -18.37
N LEU A 73 17.36 4.12 -18.87
CA LEU A 73 16.34 4.21 -19.91
C LEU A 73 16.78 3.49 -21.20
N GLN A 74 18.04 3.67 -21.61
CA GLN A 74 18.61 2.96 -22.77
C GLN A 74 18.61 1.44 -22.59
N ALA A 75 18.71 0.93 -21.37
CA ALA A 75 18.65 -0.51 -21.10
C ALA A 75 17.28 -1.11 -21.47
N PHE A 76 16.17 -0.38 -21.28
CA PHE A 76 14.85 -0.81 -21.76
C PHE A 76 14.84 -0.91 -23.28
N THR A 77 15.27 0.16 -23.98
CA THR A 77 15.33 0.16 -25.43
C THR A 77 16.15 -1.02 -25.97
N ALA A 78 17.32 -1.28 -25.38
CA ALA A 78 18.18 -2.39 -25.77
C ALA A 78 17.53 -3.76 -25.48
N ALA A 79 16.91 -3.94 -24.31
CA ALA A 79 16.25 -5.17 -23.93
C ALA A 79 15.12 -5.55 -24.90
N TYR A 80 14.22 -4.60 -25.19
CA TYR A 80 13.05 -4.88 -26.03
C TYR A 80 13.39 -4.95 -27.52
N ALA A 81 14.46 -4.28 -27.97
CA ALA A 81 15.01 -4.52 -29.31
C ALA A 81 15.52 -5.97 -29.46
N GLU A 82 16.26 -6.47 -28.46
CA GLU A 82 16.79 -7.85 -28.45
C GLU A 82 15.68 -8.91 -28.35
N LEU A 83 14.54 -8.58 -27.74
CA LEU A 83 13.38 -9.46 -27.60
C LEU A 83 12.42 -9.39 -28.80
N GLU A 84 12.51 -8.39 -29.68
CA GLU A 84 11.52 -8.09 -30.73
C GLU A 84 11.13 -9.32 -31.57
N THR A 85 12.11 -10.04 -32.13
CA THR A 85 11.84 -11.23 -32.94
C THR A 85 11.16 -12.34 -32.13
N THR A 86 11.55 -12.49 -30.86
CA THR A 86 10.97 -13.52 -29.97
C THR A 86 9.58 -13.13 -29.51
N LEU A 87 9.24 -11.84 -29.49
CA LEU A 87 7.91 -11.34 -29.17
C LEU A 87 6.94 -11.37 -30.37
N SER A 88 7.46 -11.41 -31.60
CA SER A 88 6.65 -11.40 -32.82
C SER A 88 5.50 -12.43 -32.81
N GLY A 89 4.27 -11.99 -33.07
CA GLY A 89 3.07 -12.84 -33.03
C GLY A 89 2.37 -12.90 -31.66
N LEU A 90 2.95 -12.33 -30.61
CA LEU A 90 2.23 -12.03 -29.36
C LEU A 90 1.73 -10.59 -29.36
N ASN A 91 0.66 -10.37 -28.61
CA ASN A 91 0.36 -9.05 -28.08
C ASN A 91 1.15 -8.85 -26.78
N VAL A 92 2.02 -7.85 -26.76
CA VAL A 92 2.91 -7.56 -25.64
C VAL A 92 2.44 -6.30 -24.94
N LEU A 93 2.09 -6.45 -23.68
CA LEU A 93 1.72 -5.36 -22.77
C LEU A 93 2.91 -5.02 -21.88
N ILE A 94 3.30 -3.75 -21.84
CA ILE A 94 4.19 -3.23 -20.79
C ILE A 94 3.34 -2.47 -19.79
N GLU A 95 3.32 -2.93 -18.54
CA GLU A 95 2.55 -2.32 -17.46
C GLU A 95 3.46 -1.46 -16.58
N THR A 96 3.06 -0.21 -16.32
CA THR A 96 3.67 0.67 -15.33
C THR A 96 2.62 1.15 -14.33
N TYR A 97 3.01 1.29 -13.07
CA TYR A 97 2.07 1.62 -12.01
C TYR A 97 2.71 2.33 -10.82
N PHE A 98 1.87 2.82 -9.91
CA PHE A 98 2.20 3.45 -8.62
C PHE A 98 2.54 4.94 -8.63
N ALA A 99 2.93 5.52 -9.77
CA ALA A 99 3.26 6.93 -9.91
C ALA A 99 3.18 7.39 -11.38
N ASP A 100 3.35 8.70 -11.59
CA ASP A 100 3.51 9.31 -12.91
C ASP A 100 4.78 8.85 -13.63
N LEU A 101 4.72 8.80 -14.97
CA LEU A 101 5.91 8.71 -15.81
C LEU A 101 6.46 10.11 -16.09
N THR A 102 7.79 10.24 -16.13
CA THR A 102 8.43 11.41 -16.74
C THR A 102 8.21 11.43 -18.25
N ALA A 103 8.38 12.59 -18.89
CA ALA A 103 8.24 12.70 -20.34
C ALA A 103 9.26 11.81 -21.08
N GLU A 104 10.49 11.70 -20.55
CA GLU A 104 11.56 10.87 -21.08
C GLU A 104 11.27 9.38 -20.92
N ALA A 105 10.76 8.96 -19.75
CA ALA A 105 10.38 7.58 -19.51
C ALA A 105 9.17 7.17 -20.38
N TYR A 106 8.16 8.03 -20.50
CA TYR A 106 7.01 7.81 -21.38
C TYR A 106 7.42 7.70 -22.85
N LYS A 107 8.32 8.57 -23.32
CA LYS A 107 8.89 8.49 -24.67
C LYS A 107 9.63 7.16 -24.88
N THR A 108 10.49 6.79 -23.92
CA THR A 108 11.24 5.52 -23.98
C THR A 108 10.29 4.33 -24.08
N LEU A 109 9.28 4.27 -23.19
CA LEU A 109 8.25 3.23 -23.15
C LEU A 109 7.51 3.11 -24.49
N THR A 110 7.07 4.24 -25.04
CA THR A 110 6.23 4.26 -26.24
C THR A 110 6.97 3.93 -27.54
N GLU A 111 8.30 3.96 -27.52
CA GLU A 111 9.19 3.62 -28.64
C GLU A 111 9.75 2.18 -28.57
N LEU A 112 9.45 1.42 -27.51
CA LEU A 112 9.93 0.04 -27.34
C LEU A 112 9.47 -0.87 -28.48
N LYS A 113 10.41 -1.71 -28.95
CA LYS A 113 10.18 -2.65 -30.05
C LYS A 113 9.41 -3.88 -29.58
N GLY A 114 8.61 -4.46 -30.48
CA GLY A 114 7.78 -5.63 -30.17
C GLY A 114 6.61 -5.38 -29.20
N VAL A 115 6.46 -4.18 -28.63
CA VAL A 115 5.37 -3.84 -27.70
C VAL A 115 4.09 -3.47 -28.46
N THR A 116 2.95 -4.02 -28.08
CA THR A 116 1.65 -3.73 -28.73
C THR A 116 0.70 -2.94 -27.84
N ALA A 117 0.92 -2.94 -26.52
CA ALA A 117 0.06 -2.33 -25.53
C ALA A 117 0.86 -1.69 -24.39
N TYR A 118 0.31 -0.63 -23.82
CA TYR A 118 0.85 0.05 -22.65
C TYR A 118 -0.22 0.12 -21.57
N GLY A 119 0.11 -0.36 -20.38
CA GLY A 119 -0.72 -0.27 -19.19
C GLY A 119 -0.19 0.82 -18.29
N LEU A 120 -1.06 1.78 -17.98
CA LEU A 120 -0.69 3.02 -17.29
C LEU A 120 -1.64 3.27 -16.12
N ASP A 121 -1.08 3.51 -14.94
CA ASP A 121 -1.83 3.91 -13.74
C ASP A 121 -2.37 5.34 -13.91
N LEU A 122 -3.68 5.45 -14.12
CA LEU A 122 -4.38 6.74 -14.27
C LEU A 122 -5.05 7.19 -12.96
N VAL A 123 -4.87 6.44 -11.87
CA VAL A 123 -5.32 6.82 -10.52
C VAL A 123 -4.26 7.68 -9.84
N ARG A 124 -3.00 7.26 -9.92
CA ARG A 124 -1.84 8.02 -9.40
C ARG A 124 -1.15 8.84 -10.48
N GLY A 125 -1.15 8.36 -11.71
CA GLY A 125 -0.48 9.00 -12.84
C GLY A 125 -1.31 10.12 -13.49
N THR A 126 -1.66 11.16 -12.71
CA THR A 126 -2.50 12.25 -13.23
C THR A 126 -1.84 13.07 -14.34
N GLN A 127 -0.51 13.20 -14.34
CA GLN A 127 0.24 13.90 -15.39
C GLN A 127 0.46 12.98 -16.61
N THR A 128 0.48 11.67 -16.39
CA THR A 128 0.59 10.66 -17.45
C THR A 128 -0.59 10.75 -18.44
N ILE A 129 -1.77 11.14 -17.97
CA ILE A 129 -2.94 11.41 -18.83
C ILE A 129 -2.63 12.47 -19.89
N ASP A 130 -1.91 13.53 -19.53
CA ASP A 130 -1.58 14.60 -20.47
C ASP A 130 -0.52 14.16 -21.49
N LEU A 131 0.41 13.28 -21.11
CA LEU A 131 1.37 12.64 -22.03
C LEU A 131 0.64 11.77 -23.07
N ILE A 132 -0.35 10.99 -22.64
CA ILE A 132 -1.19 10.18 -23.54
C ILE A 132 -1.92 11.08 -24.53
N LYS A 133 -2.61 12.12 -24.03
CA LYS A 133 -3.34 13.06 -24.89
C LYS A 133 -2.45 13.77 -25.90
N SER A 134 -1.20 14.04 -25.53
CA SER A 134 -0.27 14.75 -26.39
C SER A 134 0.30 13.88 -27.51
N ASN A 135 0.68 12.63 -27.21
CA ASN A 135 1.35 11.77 -28.18
C ASN A 135 1.24 10.27 -27.83
N PHE A 136 0.05 9.69 -27.98
CA PHE A 136 -0.09 8.24 -27.90
C PHE A 136 0.22 7.57 -29.25
N PRO A 137 1.03 6.49 -29.29
CA PRO A 137 1.37 5.84 -30.55
C PRO A 137 0.17 5.18 -31.23
N LYS A 138 -0.02 5.48 -32.52
CA LYS A 138 -1.13 4.93 -33.31
C LYS A 138 -1.09 3.39 -33.37
N GLY A 139 -2.27 2.77 -33.25
CA GLY A 139 -2.46 1.33 -33.41
C GLY A 139 -2.06 0.48 -32.19
N LYS A 140 -1.47 1.09 -31.15
CA LYS A 140 -1.19 0.44 -29.87
C LYS A 140 -2.42 0.44 -28.98
N TYR A 141 -2.52 -0.54 -28.08
CA TYR A 141 -3.56 -0.56 -27.06
C TYR A 141 -3.14 0.26 -25.83
N LEU A 142 -4.10 0.98 -25.23
CA LEU A 142 -3.95 1.56 -23.91
C LEU A 142 -4.77 0.74 -22.90
N PHE A 143 -4.10 0.12 -21.95
CA PHE A 143 -4.73 -0.44 -20.75
C PHE A 143 -4.79 0.68 -19.71
N ALA A 144 -5.93 1.37 -19.68
CA ALA A 144 -6.17 2.54 -18.85
C ALA A 144 -6.52 2.10 -17.42
N GLY A 145 -5.55 2.19 -16.52
CA GLY A 145 -5.67 1.80 -15.12
C GLY A 145 -6.45 2.81 -14.29
N VAL A 146 -7.79 2.78 -14.38
CA VAL A 146 -8.70 3.75 -13.72
C VAL A 146 -9.32 3.23 -12.42
N VAL A 147 -9.22 1.93 -12.14
CA VAL A 147 -9.73 1.33 -10.89
C VAL A 147 -8.57 1.08 -9.91
N ASP A 148 -8.56 1.75 -8.75
CA ASP A 148 -7.43 1.73 -7.81
C ASP A 148 -7.14 0.32 -7.29
N GLY A 149 -5.96 -0.22 -7.59
CA GLY A 149 -5.50 -1.52 -7.11
C GLY A 149 -4.75 -1.50 -5.77
N ARG A 150 -4.61 -0.33 -5.12
CA ARG A 150 -3.95 -0.16 -3.80
C ARG A 150 -4.85 0.33 -2.68
N ASN A 151 -6.09 0.69 -2.99
CA ASN A 151 -7.01 1.23 -2.00
C ASN A 151 -8.41 0.62 -2.15
N ILE A 152 -9.17 0.66 -1.07
CA ILE A 152 -10.44 -0.06 -0.93
C ILE A 152 -11.66 0.83 -1.12
N TRP A 153 -11.49 2.07 -1.57
CA TRP A 153 -12.62 2.92 -1.94
C TRP A 153 -13.24 2.43 -3.24
N ALA A 154 -14.58 2.45 -3.28
CA ALA A 154 -15.33 2.25 -4.51
C ALA A 154 -14.95 3.32 -5.54
N ASN A 155 -14.81 2.91 -6.79
CA ASN A 155 -14.46 3.79 -7.90
C ASN A 155 -15.57 4.83 -8.14
N ASP A 156 -15.21 6.05 -8.56
CA ASP A 156 -16.17 6.99 -9.14
C ASP A 156 -16.37 6.62 -10.62
N LEU A 157 -17.38 5.80 -10.90
CA LEU A 157 -17.56 5.18 -12.22
C LEU A 157 -17.81 6.25 -13.30
N ALA A 158 -18.53 7.31 -12.96
CA ALA A 158 -18.84 8.41 -13.88
C ALA A 158 -17.57 9.21 -14.23
N SER A 159 -16.74 9.52 -13.22
CA SER A 159 -15.48 10.20 -13.45
C SER A 159 -14.52 9.35 -14.29
N SER A 160 -14.39 8.05 -13.99
CA SER A 160 -13.54 7.13 -14.77
C SER A 160 -14.02 7.00 -16.21
N LEU A 161 -15.34 6.88 -16.43
CA LEU A 161 -15.93 6.81 -17.78
C LEU A 161 -15.64 8.09 -18.58
N SER A 162 -15.78 9.27 -17.96
CA SER A 162 -15.47 10.56 -18.60
C SER A 162 -14.00 10.65 -19.01
N THR A 163 -13.08 10.22 -18.14
CA THR A 163 -11.64 10.15 -18.46
C THR A 163 -11.39 9.24 -19.67
N LEU A 164 -12.00 8.06 -19.70
CA LEU A 164 -11.84 7.11 -20.80
C LEU A 164 -12.41 7.66 -22.12
N GLN A 165 -13.58 8.29 -22.11
CA GLN A 165 -14.17 8.92 -23.30
C GLN A 165 -13.27 10.03 -23.87
N ALA A 166 -12.60 10.80 -22.99
CA ALA A 166 -11.63 11.81 -23.44
C ALA A 166 -10.39 11.17 -24.09
N LEU A 167 -9.95 10.00 -23.61
CA LEU A 167 -8.83 9.26 -24.18
C LEU A 167 -9.19 8.48 -25.46
N GLU A 168 -10.45 8.08 -25.62
CA GLU A 168 -10.95 7.38 -26.80
C GLU A 168 -10.69 8.16 -28.09
N ALA A 169 -10.83 9.49 -28.05
CA ALA A 169 -10.57 10.36 -29.20
C ALA A 169 -9.09 10.33 -29.66
N VAL A 170 -8.17 9.96 -28.77
CA VAL A 170 -6.72 9.93 -29.02
C VAL A 170 -6.26 8.52 -29.37
N VAL A 171 -6.70 7.54 -28.61
CA VAL A 171 -6.26 6.14 -28.70
C VAL A 171 -7.04 5.37 -29.77
N GLY A 172 -8.31 5.72 -29.96
CA GLY A 172 -9.27 4.98 -30.77
C GLY A 172 -10.05 3.94 -29.95
N LYS A 173 -11.34 3.80 -30.26
CA LYS A 173 -12.30 2.95 -29.54
C LYS A 173 -11.85 1.50 -29.37
N ASP A 174 -11.37 0.88 -30.44
CA ASP A 174 -10.97 -0.54 -30.43
C ASP A 174 -9.59 -0.79 -29.77
N LYS A 175 -8.95 0.27 -29.28
CA LYS A 175 -7.61 0.23 -28.68
C LYS A 175 -7.59 0.67 -27.22
N LEU A 176 -8.73 1.10 -26.68
CA LEU A 176 -8.85 1.48 -25.27
C LEU A 176 -9.40 0.32 -24.44
N VAL A 177 -8.63 -0.11 -23.44
CA VAL A 177 -8.96 -1.20 -22.52
C VAL A 177 -9.09 -0.64 -21.12
N VAL A 178 -10.21 -0.91 -20.45
CA VAL A 178 -10.40 -0.53 -19.04
C VAL A 178 -9.64 -1.52 -18.17
N SER A 179 -8.79 -1.03 -17.27
CA SER A 179 -7.98 -1.86 -16.38
C SER A 179 -7.97 -1.34 -14.94
N THR A 180 -7.42 -2.15 -14.05
CA THR A 180 -7.01 -1.72 -12.71
C THR A 180 -5.72 -0.90 -12.80
N SER A 181 -5.48 0.01 -11.85
CA SER A 181 -4.30 0.86 -11.82
C SER A 181 -2.99 0.11 -11.54
N CYS A 182 -3.11 -1.08 -10.95
CA CYS A 182 -2.04 -2.03 -10.68
C CYS A 182 -2.70 -3.37 -10.29
N SER A 183 -1.89 -4.37 -9.93
CA SER A 183 -2.40 -5.63 -9.38
C SER A 183 -3.29 -5.42 -8.13
N LEU A 184 -4.40 -6.16 -8.07
CA LEU A 184 -5.29 -6.18 -6.89
C LEU A 184 -4.68 -6.89 -5.67
N LEU A 185 -3.43 -7.38 -5.76
CA LEU A 185 -2.65 -7.92 -4.65
C LEU A 185 -2.66 -7.00 -3.41
N HIS A 186 -2.72 -5.69 -3.62
CA HIS A 186 -2.67 -4.69 -2.56
C HIS A 186 -4.05 -4.33 -1.98
N THR A 187 -5.09 -5.11 -2.29
CA THR A 187 -6.45 -4.93 -1.76
C THR A 187 -6.92 -6.16 -1.01
N ALA A 188 -7.88 -5.97 -0.11
CA ALA A 188 -8.60 -7.07 0.49
C ALA A 188 -9.39 -7.84 -0.59
N VAL A 189 -9.71 -9.11 -0.32
CA VAL A 189 -10.24 -10.02 -1.36
C VAL A 189 -11.69 -9.71 -1.71
N ASP A 190 -12.61 -9.75 -0.74
CA ASP A 190 -14.04 -9.64 -1.03
C ASP A 190 -14.81 -9.01 0.13
N LEU A 191 -15.50 -7.91 -0.17
CA LEU A 191 -16.23 -7.08 0.80
C LEU A 191 -17.48 -7.80 1.35
N VAL A 192 -18.03 -8.79 0.65
CA VAL A 192 -19.21 -9.53 1.13
C VAL A 192 -18.92 -10.28 2.43
N ASN A 193 -17.65 -10.60 2.70
CA ASN A 193 -17.21 -11.28 3.92
C ASN A 193 -17.12 -10.34 5.14
N GLU A 194 -17.38 -9.05 4.99
CA GLU A 194 -17.43 -8.10 6.09
C GLU A 194 -18.80 -8.09 6.76
N THR A 195 -18.86 -8.66 7.97
CA THR A 195 -20.10 -8.87 8.73
C THR A 195 -20.33 -7.85 9.85
N LYS A 196 -19.34 -7.01 10.13
CA LYS A 196 -19.37 -6.01 11.23
C LYS A 196 -19.19 -4.57 10.78
N LEU A 197 -18.88 -4.34 9.50
CA LEU A 197 -18.87 -2.99 8.95
C LEU A 197 -20.31 -2.49 8.86
N ASP A 198 -20.52 -1.28 9.33
CA ASP A 198 -21.76 -0.55 9.15
C ASP A 198 -22.06 -0.31 7.66
N ASP A 199 -23.34 -0.35 7.29
CA ASP A 199 -23.83 -0.31 5.91
C ASP A 199 -23.45 1.00 5.21
N GLU A 200 -23.46 2.13 5.92
CA GLU A 200 -23.06 3.42 5.36
C GLU A 200 -21.60 3.37 4.89
N ILE A 201 -20.67 3.00 5.77
CA ILE A 201 -19.24 2.88 5.42
C ILE A 201 -19.04 1.80 4.36
N LYS A 202 -19.67 0.63 4.53
CA LYS A 202 -19.54 -0.49 3.60
C LYS A 202 -19.95 -0.10 2.18
N SER A 203 -20.97 0.75 2.02
CA SER A 203 -21.40 1.27 0.72
C SER A 203 -20.32 2.08 -0.02
N TRP A 204 -19.33 2.62 0.70
CA TRP A 204 -18.26 3.42 0.11
C TRP A 204 -17.07 2.59 -0.38
N LEU A 205 -17.06 1.28 -0.12
CA LEU A 205 -15.88 0.43 -0.33
C LEU A 205 -16.06 -0.52 -1.52
N ALA A 206 -14.94 -0.89 -2.12
CA ALA A 206 -14.82 -1.98 -3.07
C ALA A 206 -13.51 -2.74 -2.80
N PHE A 207 -13.60 -4.04 -2.57
CA PHE A 207 -12.43 -4.93 -2.47
C PHE A 207 -12.12 -5.55 -3.84
N ALA A 208 -11.14 -6.45 -3.95
CA ALA A 208 -10.69 -6.99 -5.24
C ALA A 208 -11.85 -7.55 -6.09
N ALA A 209 -12.75 -8.34 -5.48
CA ALA A 209 -13.91 -8.90 -6.17
C ALA A 209 -14.84 -7.82 -6.75
N GLN A 210 -15.12 -6.76 -5.97
CA GLN A 210 -15.94 -5.63 -6.43
C GLN A 210 -15.23 -4.81 -7.50
N LYS A 211 -13.91 -4.63 -7.41
CA LYS A 211 -13.12 -3.89 -8.40
C LYS A 211 -13.12 -4.55 -9.77
N VAL A 212 -13.15 -5.88 -9.84
CA VAL A 212 -13.33 -6.61 -11.11
C VAL A 212 -14.71 -6.30 -11.72
N VAL A 213 -15.75 -6.18 -10.89
CA VAL A 213 -17.08 -5.77 -11.35
C VAL A 213 -17.09 -4.31 -11.83
N GLU A 214 -16.40 -3.41 -11.13
CA GLU A 214 -16.24 -2.01 -11.54
C GLU A 214 -15.57 -1.88 -12.91
N VAL A 215 -14.46 -2.58 -13.15
CA VAL A 215 -13.78 -2.62 -14.46
C VAL A 215 -14.74 -3.04 -15.56
N ASN A 216 -15.50 -4.13 -15.35
CA ASN A 216 -16.46 -4.63 -16.33
C ASN A 216 -17.62 -3.64 -16.57
N ALA A 217 -18.14 -3.01 -15.51
CA ALA A 217 -19.22 -2.04 -15.61
C ALA A 217 -18.80 -0.79 -16.42
N ILE A 218 -17.59 -0.29 -16.18
CA ILE A 218 -17.02 0.83 -16.94
C ILE A 218 -16.77 0.43 -18.40
N ALA A 219 -16.20 -0.76 -18.64
CA ALA A 219 -15.96 -1.26 -20.00
C ALA A 219 -17.26 -1.40 -20.81
N LYS A 220 -18.32 -1.96 -20.22
CA LYS A 220 -19.65 -2.03 -20.84
C LYS A 220 -20.23 -0.64 -21.11
N ALA A 221 -20.09 0.29 -20.17
CA ALA A 221 -20.55 1.67 -20.36
C ALA A 221 -19.81 2.37 -21.51
N LEU A 222 -18.48 2.17 -21.62
CA LEU A 222 -17.68 2.69 -22.72
C LEU A 222 -18.10 2.09 -24.08
N ALA A 223 -18.54 0.83 -24.09
CA ALA A 223 -19.12 0.18 -25.27
C ALA A 223 -20.56 0.62 -25.58
N GLY A 224 -21.17 1.51 -24.79
CA GLY A 224 -22.55 1.99 -24.97
C GLY A 224 -23.62 1.14 -24.26
N GLN A 225 -23.22 0.18 -23.42
CA GLN A 225 -24.10 -0.71 -22.65
C GLN A 225 -24.04 -0.35 -21.15
N LYS A 226 -24.28 0.92 -20.82
CA LYS A 226 -24.19 1.43 -19.46
C LYS A 226 -25.32 0.85 -18.58
N ASP A 227 -24.94 0.25 -17.46
CA ASP A 227 -25.88 -0.16 -16.42
C ASP A 227 -26.26 1.07 -15.58
N GLU A 228 -27.38 1.70 -15.92
CA GLU A 228 -27.84 2.92 -15.24
C GLU A 228 -28.13 2.70 -13.77
N ALA A 229 -28.61 1.51 -13.37
CA ALA A 229 -28.90 1.22 -11.96
C ALA A 229 -27.61 1.14 -11.14
N PHE A 230 -26.59 0.44 -11.66
CA PHE A 230 -25.30 0.33 -10.99
C PHE A 230 -24.58 1.68 -10.89
N PHE A 231 -24.57 2.49 -11.95
CA PHE A 231 -24.02 3.85 -11.93
C PHE A 231 -24.78 4.78 -10.98
N THR A 232 -26.11 4.70 -10.94
CA THR A 232 -26.91 5.52 -10.00
C THR A 232 -26.64 5.14 -8.55
N ALA A 233 -26.53 3.85 -8.24
CA ALA A 233 -26.18 3.37 -6.90
C ALA A 233 -24.77 3.84 -6.49
N ASN A 234 -23.79 3.72 -7.38
CA ASN A 234 -22.43 4.22 -7.16
C ASN A 234 -22.41 5.74 -6.91
N ALA A 235 -23.08 6.53 -7.75
CA ALA A 235 -23.18 7.97 -7.57
C ALA A 235 -23.83 8.36 -6.23
N SER A 236 -24.86 7.62 -5.82
CA SER A 236 -25.51 7.81 -4.52
C SER A 236 -24.57 7.52 -3.35
N ALA A 237 -23.79 6.43 -3.42
CA ALA A 237 -22.78 6.11 -2.42
C ALA A 237 -21.69 7.19 -2.34
N GLN A 238 -21.17 7.65 -3.49
CA GLN A 238 -20.18 8.74 -3.54
C GLN A 238 -20.71 10.04 -2.94
N ALA A 239 -21.96 10.40 -3.25
CA ALA A 239 -22.61 11.58 -2.69
C ALA A 239 -22.79 11.44 -1.16
N SER A 240 -23.26 10.27 -0.69
CA SER A 240 -23.46 10.01 0.74
C SER A 240 -22.16 10.20 1.54
N ARG A 241 -21.03 9.69 1.02
CA ARG A 241 -19.71 9.87 1.64
C ARG A 241 -19.33 11.35 1.70
N LYS A 242 -19.45 12.07 0.58
CA LYS A 242 -19.09 13.50 0.50
C LYS A 242 -19.90 14.36 1.48
N SER A 243 -21.15 14.00 1.75
CA SER A 243 -22.03 14.72 2.68
C SER A 243 -22.05 14.16 4.11
N SER A 244 -21.37 13.04 4.39
CA SER A 244 -21.51 12.36 5.68
C SER A 244 -20.88 13.20 6.80
N PRO A 245 -21.60 13.48 7.91
CA PRO A 245 -21.05 14.19 9.06
C PRO A 245 -19.99 13.37 9.80
N ARG A 246 -19.78 12.10 9.41
CA ARG A 246 -18.72 11.24 9.95
C ARG A 246 -17.38 11.50 9.27
N VAL A 247 -17.40 12.04 8.05
CA VAL A 247 -16.19 12.32 7.27
C VAL A 247 -15.56 13.64 7.72
N THR A 248 -16.38 14.62 8.11
CA THR A 248 -15.93 15.96 8.49
C THR A 248 -16.07 16.22 9.98
N ASN A 249 -15.06 16.84 10.59
CA ASN A 249 -15.08 17.28 11.98
C ASN A 249 -14.54 18.71 12.07
N GLU A 250 -15.44 19.67 12.29
CA GLU A 250 -15.11 21.09 12.33
C GLU A 250 -14.02 21.42 13.37
N ALA A 251 -14.04 20.76 14.52
CA ALA A 251 -13.03 20.98 15.55
C ALA A 251 -11.63 20.53 15.10
N VAL A 252 -11.54 19.41 14.37
CA VAL A 252 -10.29 18.92 13.78
C VAL A 252 -9.79 19.89 12.71
N GLN A 253 -10.66 20.33 11.81
CA GLN A 253 -10.31 21.27 10.74
C GLN A 253 -9.82 22.61 11.30
N LYS A 254 -10.51 23.15 12.29
CA LYS A 254 -10.11 24.38 12.99
C LYS A 254 -8.76 24.21 13.70
N ALA A 255 -8.52 23.07 14.35
CA ALA A 255 -7.26 22.79 15.01
C ALA A 255 -6.10 22.67 14.01
N ALA A 256 -6.31 21.97 12.90
CA ALA A 256 -5.31 21.84 11.83
C ALA A 256 -4.97 23.19 11.20
N ALA A 257 -5.97 24.03 10.92
CA ALA A 257 -5.78 25.37 10.38
C ALA A 257 -5.07 26.33 11.34
N ALA A 258 -5.13 26.07 12.66
CA ALA A 258 -4.49 26.89 13.69
C ALA A 258 -3.01 26.55 13.94
N LEU A 259 -2.47 25.48 13.32
CA LEU A 259 -1.08 25.07 13.49
C LEU A 259 -0.11 26.14 13.01
N LYS A 260 0.89 26.43 13.84
CA LYS A 260 1.97 27.38 13.54
C LYS A 260 3.26 26.62 13.29
N GLY A 261 4.18 27.23 12.51
CA GLY A 261 5.51 26.66 12.27
C GLY A 261 6.30 26.32 13.55
N SER A 262 6.02 27.03 14.65
CA SER A 262 6.58 26.75 15.98
C SER A 262 6.11 25.43 16.58
N ASP A 263 4.91 24.95 16.26
CA ASP A 263 4.33 23.73 16.84
C ASP A 263 5.07 22.46 16.37
N HIS A 264 5.78 22.57 15.24
CA HIS A 264 6.65 21.50 14.70
C HIS A 264 8.06 21.50 15.30
N ARG A 265 8.37 22.42 16.23
CA ARG A 265 9.72 22.60 16.78
C ARG A 265 9.71 22.55 18.30
N ARG A 266 10.71 21.88 18.87
CA ARG A 266 11.01 21.99 20.31
C ARG A 266 11.47 23.42 20.61
N ALA A 267 10.93 24.02 21.66
CA ALA A 267 11.33 25.37 22.10
C ALA A 267 12.79 25.46 22.59
N THR A 268 13.39 24.33 22.97
CA THR A 268 14.77 24.23 23.46
C THR A 268 15.68 23.63 22.40
N ASN A 269 16.92 24.12 22.31
CA ASN A 269 17.94 23.57 21.40
C ASN A 269 18.45 22.19 21.86
N VAL A 270 19.21 21.50 21.00
CA VAL A 270 19.68 20.13 21.28
C VAL A 270 20.55 20.07 22.53
N THR A 271 21.53 20.95 22.66
CA THR A 271 22.49 20.97 23.78
C THR A 271 21.80 21.12 25.13
N ALA A 272 20.94 22.14 25.28
CA ALA A 272 20.23 22.38 26.54
C ALA A 272 19.30 21.21 26.92
N ARG A 273 18.76 20.50 25.93
CA ARG A 273 17.96 19.28 26.17
C ARG A 273 18.81 18.12 26.63
N LEU A 274 19.95 17.87 25.99
CA LEU A 274 20.87 16.81 26.37
C LEU A 274 21.35 17.02 27.81
N ASP A 275 21.73 18.25 28.18
CA ASP A 275 22.14 18.57 29.55
C ASP A 275 21.03 18.30 30.57
N SER A 276 19.80 18.71 30.25
CA SER A 276 18.63 18.50 31.13
C SER A 276 18.26 17.01 31.22
N GLN A 277 18.36 16.27 30.12
CA GLN A 277 18.09 14.84 30.06
C GLN A 277 19.14 14.05 30.86
N GLN A 278 20.42 14.39 30.72
CA GLN A 278 21.49 13.73 31.48
C GLN A 278 21.32 13.96 32.98
N LYS A 279 21.01 15.20 33.41
CA LYS A 279 20.74 15.51 34.83
C LYS A 279 19.53 14.74 35.38
N LYS A 280 18.49 14.55 34.57
CA LYS A 280 17.25 13.89 34.99
C LYS A 280 17.35 12.36 35.00
N LEU A 281 17.91 11.79 33.93
CA LEU A 281 17.92 10.34 33.71
C LEU A 281 19.18 9.68 34.26
N ASN A 282 20.29 10.44 34.39
CA ASN A 282 21.58 9.99 34.89
C ASN A 282 22.05 8.66 34.25
N LEU A 283 21.90 8.57 32.93
CA LEU A 283 22.24 7.37 32.18
C LEU A 283 23.76 7.19 32.07
N PRO A 284 24.27 5.95 32.03
CA PRO A 284 25.68 5.68 31.78
C PRO A 284 26.08 6.09 30.36
N VAL A 285 27.39 6.05 30.06
CA VAL A 285 27.93 6.42 28.74
C VAL A 285 27.38 5.55 27.61
N LEU A 286 27.15 4.26 27.89
CA LEU A 286 26.58 3.30 26.94
C LEU A 286 25.26 2.75 27.49
N PRO A 287 24.18 3.54 27.48
CA PRO A 287 22.92 3.11 28.04
C PRO A 287 22.28 2.03 27.18
N THR A 288 21.78 1.00 27.85
CA THR A 288 21.11 -0.15 27.27
C THR A 288 19.59 0.02 27.30
N THR A 289 18.93 -0.44 26.24
CA THR A 289 17.47 -0.40 26.14
C THR A 289 17.01 -1.39 25.07
N THR A 290 15.72 -1.69 25.06
CA THR A 290 15.05 -2.45 23.99
C THR A 290 14.07 -1.55 23.24
N ILE A 291 13.45 -2.08 22.17
CA ILE A 291 12.63 -1.26 21.24
C ILE A 291 11.19 -1.11 21.70
N GLY A 292 10.58 -2.12 22.34
CA GLY A 292 9.19 -2.05 22.80
C GLY A 292 8.60 -3.43 23.10
N SER A 293 8.11 -4.11 22.06
CA SER A 293 7.45 -5.41 22.21
C SER A 293 8.35 -6.52 22.79
N PHE A 294 7.74 -7.37 23.61
CA PHE A 294 8.29 -8.65 24.09
C PHE A 294 7.48 -9.84 23.52
N PRO A 295 7.98 -11.10 23.64
CA PRO A 295 7.34 -12.26 23.03
C PRO A 295 5.85 -12.41 23.39
N GLN A 296 5.01 -12.44 22.36
CA GLN A 296 3.56 -12.57 22.49
C GLN A 296 3.15 -14.03 22.71
N THR A 297 3.14 -14.47 23.98
CA THR A 297 2.88 -15.85 24.39
C THR A 297 1.51 -16.37 23.93
N LEU A 298 1.36 -17.70 23.85
CA LEU A 298 0.07 -18.33 23.53
C LEU A 298 -1.02 -17.93 24.54
N GLU A 299 -0.63 -17.81 25.81
CA GLU A 299 -1.52 -17.40 26.88
C GLU A 299 -2.00 -15.95 26.71
N LEU A 300 -1.10 -15.02 26.40
CA LEU A 300 -1.45 -13.63 26.15
C LEU A 300 -2.39 -13.48 24.93
N ARG A 301 -2.17 -14.28 23.88
CA ARG A 301 -3.07 -14.35 22.71
C ARG A 301 -4.44 -14.90 23.11
N ARG A 302 -4.48 -15.92 23.98
CA ARG A 302 -5.73 -16.49 24.50
C ARG A 302 -6.52 -15.46 25.30
N VAL A 303 -5.89 -14.81 26.28
CA VAL A 303 -6.49 -13.77 27.14
C VAL A 303 -7.09 -12.64 26.32
N ARG A 304 -6.36 -12.07 25.35
CA ARG A 304 -6.89 -11.01 24.48
C ARG A 304 -8.06 -11.46 23.61
N ARG A 305 -7.99 -12.69 23.06
CA ARG A 305 -9.08 -13.25 22.26
C ARG A 305 -10.33 -13.47 23.10
N GLU A 306 -10.18 -13.99 24.32
CA GLU A 306 -11.28 -14.22 25.24
C GLU A 306 -11.90 -12.90 25.71
N TYR A 307 -11.09 -11.87 25.96
CA TYR A 307 -11.57 -10.51 26.25
C TYR A 307 -12.34 -9.91 25.07
N LYS A 308 -11.78 -9.94 23.85
CA LYS A 308 -12.48 -9.48 22.61
C LYS A 308 -13.77 -10.26 22.32
N ALA A 309 -13.89 -11.48 22.84
CA ALA A 309 -15.08 -12.33 22.72
C ALA A 309 -16.05 -12.21 23.93
N ASN A 310 -15.82 -11.25 24.85
CA ASN A 310 -16.59 -11.05 26.08
C ASN A 310 -16.70 -12.30 26.96
N LYS A 311 -15.67 -13.17 26.96
CA LYS A 311 -15.62 -14.40 27.77
C LYS A 311 -14.98 -14.21 29.14
N ILE A 312 -14.20 -13.15 29.32
CA ILE A 312 -13.60 -12.76 30.59
C ILE A 312 -13.94 -11.29 30.89
N SER A 313 -13.92 -10.91 32.17
CA SER A 313 -14.18 -9.53 32.58
C SER A 313 -13.02 -8.60 32.19
N GLU A 314 -13.28 -7.29 32.14
CA GLU A 314 -12.23 -6.28 31.98
C GLU A 314 -11.22 -6.33 33.14
N ASP A 315 -11.69 -6.58 34.36
CA ASP A 315 -10.81 -6.71 35.53
C ASP A 315 -9.86 -7.90 35.42
N ASP A 316 -10.34 -9.05 34.95
CA ASP A 316 -9.51 -10.24 34.72
C ASP A 316 -8.49 -9.99 33.60
N TYR A 317 -8.93 -9.33 32.51
CA TYR A 317 -8.05 -8.93 31.42
C TYR A 317 -6.94 -7.99 31.94
N VAL A 318 -7.32 -6.94 32.66
CA VAL A 318 -6.39 -5.95 33.20
C VAL A 318 -5.41 -6.60 34.17
N LYS A 319 -5.86 -7.52 35.02
CA LYS A 319 -4.99 -8.28 35.92
C LYS A 319 -3.96 -9.10 35.15
N ALA A 320 -4.39 -9.87 34.15
CA ALA A 320 -3.49 -10.70 33.35
C ALA A 320 -2.44 -9.86 32.58
N ILE A 321 -2.85 -8.73 31.99
CA ILE A 321 -1.91 -7.81 31.32
C ILE A 321 -0.91 -7.21 32.32
N LYS A 322 -1.36 -6.79 33.50
CA LYS A 322 -0.48 -6.26 34.57
C LYS A 322 0.56 -7.29 35.02
N GLU A 323 0.17 -8.55 35.18
CA GLU A 323 1.07 -9.64 35.54
C GLU A 323 2.14 -9.85 34.45
N GLU A 324 1.77 -9.76 33.18
CA GLU A 324 2.72 -9.88 32.07
C GLU A 324 3.68 -8.68 31.99
N ILE A 325 3.18 -7.46 32.16
CA ILE A 325 4.02 -6.25 32.27
C ILE A 325 5.03 -6.42 33.40
N LYS A 326 4.57 -6.90 34.57
CA LYS A 326 5.45 -7.12 35.72
C LYS A 326 6.59 -8.08 35.39
N LYS A 327 6.31 -9.23 34.77
CA LYS A 327 7.36 -10.19 34.37
C LYS A 327 8.39 -9.57 33.42
N VAL A 328 7.92 -8.77 32.45
CA VAL A 328 8.79 -8.08 31.50
C VAL A 328 9.65 -7.02 32.19
N VAL A 329 9.09 -6.28 33.15
CA VAL A 329 9.84 -5.32 33.97
C VAL A 329 10.89 -6.04 34.82
N ASP A 330 10.49 -7.06 35.59
CA ASP A 330 11.38 -7.83 36.46
C ASP A 330 12.57 -8.43 35.68
N LEU A 331 12.29 -9.01 34.50
CA LEU A 331 13.33 -9.56 33.63
C LEU A 331 14.33 -8.50 33.14
N GLN A 332 13.85 -7.32 32.75
CA GLN A 332 14.75 -6.25 32.32
C GLN A 332 15.57 -5.68 33.48
N GLU A 333 15.03 -5.64 34.70
CA GLU A 333 15.79 -5.27 35.89
C GLU A 333 16.87 -6.32 36.23
N GLU A 334 16.55 -7.61 36.11
CA GLU A 334 17.51 -8.72 36.29
C GLU A 334 18.65 -8.65 35.27
N LEU A 335 18.33 -8.29 34.02
CA LEU A 335 19.31 -8.10 32.94
C LEU A 335 20.04 -6.74 32.99
N ASP A 336 19.80 -5.94 34.03
CA ASP A 336 20.40 -4.63 34.25
C ASP A 336 20.20 -3.63 33.09
N ILE A 337 19.04 -3.66 32.44
CA ILE A 337 18.73 -2.74 31.32
C ILE A 337 18.45 -1.32 31.84
N ASP A 338 19.10 -0.28 31.30
CA ASP A 338 19.03 1.09 31.83
C ASP A 338 17.67 1.77 31.63
N VAL A 339 17.08 1.61 30.43
CA VAL A 339 15.78 2.21 30.07
C VAL A 339 14.82 1.13 29.60
N LEU A 340 13.74 0.95 30.35
CA LEU A 340 12.80 -0.16 30.22
C LEU A 340 11.67 0.12 29.23
N VAL A 341 11.06 -0.96 28.76
CA VAL A 341 9.78 -0.97 28.04
C VAL A 341 8.80 -1.88 28.77
N HIS A 342 7.49 -1.70 28.56
CA HIS A 342 6.48 -2.54 29.21
C HIS A 342 6.11 -3.81 28.46
N GLY A 343 6.71 -4.04 27.28
CA GLY A 343 6.52 -5.24 26.47
C GLY A 343 5.32 -5.24 25.51
N GLU A 344 4.47 -4.21 25.57
CA GLU A 344 3.25 -4.06 24.76
C GLU A 344 2.30 -5.29 24.77
N PRO A 345 2.07 -5.98 25.91
CA PRO A 345 1.22 -7.16 25.95
C PRO A 345 -0.24 -6.86 25.58
N GLU A 346 -0.71 -5.63 25.81
CA GLU A 346 -2.06 -5.18 25.45
C GLU A 346 -2.28 -5.04 23.93
N ARG A 347 -1.22 -4.95 23.12
CA ARG A 347 -1.29 -4.58 21.70
C ARG A 347 -1.12 -5.77 20.78
N ASN A 348 -2.11 -5.99 19.92
CA ASN A 348 -2.07 -7.03 18.89
C ASN A 348 -1.30 -6.58 17.64
N ASP A 349 -1.44 -5.31 17.28
CA ASP A 349 -0.82 -4.67 16.13
C ASP A 349 -0.54 -3.18 16.45
N MET A 350 0.55 -2.65 15.90
CA MET A 350 1.04 -1.31 16.20
C MET A 350 0.22 -0.18 15.56
N VAL A 351 -0.71 -0.48 14.65
CA VAL A 351 -1.63 0.48 14.03
C VAL A 351 -3.06 0.22 14.51
N GLU A 352 -3.51 -1.04 14.51
CA GLU A 352 -4.87 -1.42 14.92
C GLU A 352 -5.20 -0.93 16.33
N TYR A 353 -4.28 -1.10 17.29
CA TYR A 353 -4.47 -0.68 18.69
C TYR A 353 -4.79 0.82 18.83
N PHE A 354 -4.11 1.68 18.05
CA PHE A 354 -4.36 3.12 18.09
C PHE A 354 -5.64 3.48 17.35
N GLY A 355 -5.83 2.92 16.15
CA GLY A 355 -7.02 3.20 15.37
C GLY A 355 -8.32 2.83 16.11
N GLU A 356 -8.35 1.72 16.86
CA GLU A 356 -9.53 1.29 17.66
C GLU A 356 -9.93 2.34 18.71
N GLN A 357 -9.03 3.29 19.03
CA GLN A 357 -9.20 4.33 20.04
C GLN A 357 -9.25 5.74 19.44
N LEU A 358 -9.20 5.86 18.11
CA LEU A 358 -9.30 7.11 17.37
C LEU A 358 -10.65 7.19 16.66
N SER A 359 -11.28 8.36 16.68
CA SER A 359 -12.40 8.66 15.81
C SER A 359 -11.91 8.76 14.35
N GLY A 360 -12.78 8.46 13.38
CA GLY A 360 -12.46 8.53 11.95
C GLY A 360 -11.87 7.24 11.37
N PHE A 361 -11.82 6.16 12.16
CA PHE A 361 -11.35 4.84 11.74
C PHE A 361 -12.47 3.80 11.73
N ALA A 362 -12.42 2.89 10.74
CA ALA A 362 -13.20 1.66 10.68
C ALA A 362 -12.29 0.43 10.58
N PHE A 363 -12.80 -0.71 11.01
CA PHE A 363 -12.07 -1.97 11.09
C PHE A 363 -12.80 -3.07 10.38
N THR A 364 -12.04 -3.86 9.64
CA THR A 364 -12.55 -5.05 8.97
C THR A 364 -12.39 -6.28 9.86
N VAL A 365 -13.14 -7.33 9.53
CA VAL A 365 -12.96 -8.69 10.09
C VAL A 365 -12.08 -9.52 9.17
N ASN A 366 -12.27 -9.41 7.85
CA ASN A 366 -11.66 -10.26 6.83
C ASN A 366 -10.89 -9.47 5.76
N GLY A 367 -10.64 -8.18 5.99
CA GLY A 367 -9.92 -7.28 5.07
C GLY A 367 -8.40 -7.53 5.03
N TRP A 368 -7.99 -8.77 4.82
CA TRP A 368 -6.59 -9.19 4.80
C TRP A 368 -5.89 -8.80 3.50
N VAL A 369 -4.67 -8.29 3.61
CA VAL A 369 -3.77 -7.99 2.49
C VAL A 369 -2.43 -8.65 2.76
N GLN A 370 -1.84 -9.29 1.75
CA GLN A 370 -0.52 -9.90 1.89
C GLN A 370 0.53 -8.81 2.11
N SER A 371 1.39 -9.00 3.13
CA SER A 371 2.53 -8.13 3.39
C SER A 371 3.83 -8.78 2.95
N TYR A 372 4.14 -9.97 3.47
CA TYR A 372 5.35 -10.71 3.08
C TYR A 372 5.23 -12.20 3.36
N GLY A 373 5.46 -13.04 2.34
CA GLY A 373 5.33 -14.50 2.46
C GLY A 373 3.92 -14.88 2.91
N SER A 374 3.81 -15.66 3.99
CA SER A 374 2.52 -16.03 4.59
C SER A 374 1.97 -15.01 5.61
N ARG A 375 2.62 -13.85 5.78
CA ARG A 375 2.17 -12.81 6.70
C ARG A 375 1.24 -11.85 5.98
N CYS A 376 0.01 -11.76 6.48
CA CYS A 376 -0.98 -10.77 6.06
C CYS A 376 -1.17 -9.72 7.15
N VAL A 377 -1.59 -8.54 6.74
CA VAL A 377 -2.03 -7.45 7.62
C VAL A 377 -3.49 -7.15 7.34
N LYS A 378 -4.15 -6.51 8.29
CA LYS A 378 -5.54 -6.07 8.17
C LYS A 378 -5.58 -4.56 8.44
N PRO A 379 -5.23 -3.74 7.44
CA PRO A 379 -5.09 -2.31 7.64
C PRO A 379 -6.43 -1.69 8.07
N PRO A 380 -6.44 -0.79 9.07
CA PRO A 380 -7.63 -0.05 9.40
C PRO A 380 -7.95 0.99 8.31
N ILE A 381 -9.21 1.38 8.22
CA ILE A 381 -9.72 2.28 7.18
C ILE A 381 -9.94 3.65 7.80
N ILE A 382 -9.19 4.67 7.34
CA ILE A 382 -9.46 6.07 7.69
C ILE A 382 -10.60 6.55 6.81
N TYR A 383 -11.81 6.73 7.36
CA TYR A 383 -12.96 7.21 6.61
C TYR A 383 -13.22 8.70 6.76
N GLY A 384 -12.66 9.36 7.78
CA GLY A 384 -12.96 10.75 8.09
C GLY A 384 -11.89 11.43 8.95
N ASP A 385 -12.16 12.68 9.33
CA ASP A 385 -11.29 13.50 10.17
C ASP A 385 -10.95 12.81 11.50
N VAL A 386 -9.66 12.63 11.74
CA VAL A 386 -9.14 11.83 12.87
C VAL A 386 -9.02 12.68 14.14
N SER A 387 -9.53 12.16 15.26
CA SER A 387 -9.35 12.78 16.58
C SER A 387 -9.16 11.75 17.68
N ARG A 388 -8.52 12.16 18.78
CA ARG A 388 -8.23 11.31 19.94
C ARG A 388 -9.14 11.67 21.13
N PRO A 389 -10.27 10.97 21.35
CA PRO A 389 -11.23 11.31 22.39
C PRO A 389 -10.74 11.04 23.81
N LYS A 390 -9.86 10.04 24.01
CA LYS A 390 -9.35 9.60 25.32
C LYS A 390 -7.85 9.27 25.26
N PRO A 391 -7.11 9.31 26.39
CA PRO A 391 -5.74 8.79 26.44
C PRO A 391 -5.68 7.30 26.06
N MET A 392 -4.77 6.92 25.16
CA MET A 392 -4.76 5.58 24.56
C MET A 392 -3.81 4.58 25.26
N THR A 393 -2.70 5.07 25.82
CA THR A 393 -1.60 4.23 26.35
C THR A 393 -1.18 4.59 27.76
N VAL A 394 -1.69 5.71 28.29
CA VAL A 394 -1.27 6.29 29.57
C VAL A 394 -1.50 5.32 30.73
N PHE A 395 -2.62 4.58 30.72
CA PHE A 395 -2.93 3.60 31.77
C PHE A 395 -1.81 2.56 31.93
N TRP A 396 -1.47 1.87 30.85
CA TRP A 396 -0.44 0.83 30.85
C TRP A 396 0.95 1.37 31.16
N SER A 397 1.34 2.47 30.51
CA SER A 397 2.66 3.06 30.74
C SER A 397 2.83 3.60 32.16
N SER A 398 1.77 4.16 32.77
CA SER A 398 1.80 4.63 34.16
C SER A 398 1.96 3.47 35.15
N ILE A 399 1.25 2.36 34.91
CA ILE A 399 1.38 1.15 35.73
C ILE A 399 2.77 0.53 35.58
N ALA A 400 3.28 0.43 34.35
CA ALA A 400 4.62 -0.12 34.13
C ALA A 400 5.69 0.74 34.82
N GLN A 401 5.60 2.07 34.73
CA GLN A 401 6.52 2.97 35.43
C GLN A 401 6.40 2.86 36.96
N SER A 402 5.22 2.55 37.53
CA SER A 402 5.09 2.40 38.99
C SER A 402 5.69 1.10 39.54
N MET A 403 6.05 0.15 38.66
CA MET A 403 6.67 -1.13 39.03
C MET A 403 8.21 -1.06 39.12
N THR A 404 8.84 0.02 38.64
CA THR A 404 10.30 0.16 38.58
C THR A 404 10.74 1.59 38.90
N LYS A 405 11.98 1.73 39.41
CA LYS A 405 12.64 3.04 39.54
C LYS A 405 13.35 3.48 38.26
N ARG A 406 13.59 2.55 37.32
CA ARG A 406 14.25 2.86 36.04
C ARG A 406 13.30 3.65 35.13
N PRO A 407 13.82 4.51 34.23
CA PRO A 407 12.99 5.19 33.25
C PRO A 407 12.23 4.20 32.35
N MET A 408 10.92 4.38 32.23
CA MET A 408 10.05 3.59 31.35
C MET A 408 9.71 4.36 30.07
N LYS A 409 9.86 3.73 28.89
CA LYS A 409 9.42 4.32 27.62
C LYS A 409 7.89 4.29 27.51
N GLY A 410 7.29 5.45 27.25
CA GLY A 410 5.97 5.50 26.62
C GLY A 410 6.09 5.13 25.14
N MET A 411 5.19 4.29 24.64
CA MET A 411 5.26 3.76 23.28
C MET A 411 4.09 4.25 22.42
N LEU A 412 4.38 4.90 21.30
CA LEU A 412 3.42 5.43 20.34
C LEU A 412 3.89 5.15 18.92
N THR A 413 2.95 4.87 18.02
CA THR A 413 3.18 4.90 16.57
C THR A 413 3.01 6.35 16.09
N GLY A 414 3.90 6.80 15.19
CA GLY A 414 3.84 8.16 14.63
C GLY A 414 2.59 8.41 13.78
N PRO A 415 2.31 9.68 13.46
CA PRO A 415 1.21 10.05 12.55
C PRO A 415 1.43 9.54 11.12
#